data_AF-A0A8T5UR37-F1
#
_entry.id   AF-A0A8T5UR37-F1
#
_cell.length_a   1.000
_cell.length_b   1.000
_cell.length_c   1.000
_cell.angle_alpha   90.00
_cell.angle_beta   90.00
_cell.angle_gamma   90.00
#
_symmetry.space_group_name_H-M   'P 1'
#
loop_
_entity.id
_entity.type
_entity.pdbx_description
1 polymer ?
#
loop_
_entity_poly.entity_id
_entity_poly.type
_entity_poly.pdbx_seq_one_letter_code
_entity_poly.pdbx_strand_id
1 'polypeptide(L)'
;MVNKTFTQKLPAFLNRKLITFCPKCLKPIYGADIDVHKLINSNVNRWPINFVHCHAYDRYPKHALILYIDLDMSVRGQEVSDFILIEED
;
A
#
# COMPACT_ATOMS: atom_id res chain seq x y z
N MET A 1 -33.81 -1.89 -1.17
CA MET A 1 -32.77 -2.58 -1.97
C MET A 1 -31.54 -2.72 -1.09
N VAL A 2 -31.18 -3.94 -0.70
CA VAL A 2 -30.04 -4.20 0.18
C VAL A 2 -28.77 -4.08 -0.65
N ASN A 3 -27.97 -3.05 -0.40
CA ASN A 3 -26.59 -2.96 -0.92
C ASN A 3 -25.82 -4.16 -0.38
N LYS A 4 -25.72 -5.22 -1.19
CA LYS A 4 -24.80 -6.33 -0.91
C LYS A 4 -23.40 -5.79 -1.11
N THR A 5 -22.79 -5.28 -0.05
CA THR A 5 -21.36 -5.03 0.03
C THR A 5 -20.68 -6.38 -0.14
N PHE A 6 -20.28 -6.71 -1.37
CA PHE A 6 -19.41 -7.84 -1.64
C PHE A 6 -18.04 -7.49 -1.05
N THR A 7 -17.83 -7.81 0.22
CA THR A 7 -16.49 -7.90 0.79
C THR A 7 -15.82 -9.15 0.20
N GLN A 8 -15.36 -9.07 -1.04
CA GLN A 8 -14.38 -10.03 -1.55
C GLN A 8 -13.08 -9.77 -0.79
N LYS A 9 -12.95 -10.44 0.36
CA LYS A 9 -11.68 -10.49 1.09
C LYS A 9 -10.62 -11.00 0.11
N LEU A 10 -9.46 -10.34 0.08
CA LEU A 10 -8.26 -10.89 -0.54
C LEU A 10 -8.15 -12.38 -0.23
N PRO A 11 -7.88 -13.24 -1.23
CA PRO A 11 -7.54 -14.63 -0.97
C PRO A 11 -6.54 -14.71 0.18
N ALA A 12 -6.81 -15.58 1.17
CA ALA A 12 -6.06 -15.60 2.42
C ALA A 12 -4.53 -15.74 2.22
N PHE A 13 -4.11 -16.35 1.12
CA PHE A 13 -2.70 -16.49 0.75
C PHE A 13 -2.04 -15.15 0.37
N LEU A 14 -2.77 -14.21 -0.21
CA LEU A 14 -2.24 -12.89 -0.59
C LEU A 14 -2.05 -11.98 0.63
N ASN A 15 -2.86 -12.12 1.69
CA ASN A 15 -2.68 -11.34 2.93
C ASN A 15 -1.31 -11.58 3.59
N ARG A 16 -0.77 -12.79 3.46
CA ARG A 16 0.53 -13.19 4.02
C ARG A 16 1.68 -13.07 3.03
N LYS A 17 1.39 -12.72 1.77
CA LYS A 17 2.42 -12.50 0.75
C LYS A 17 3.26 -11.30 1.16
N LEU A 18 4.58 -11.51 1.27
CA LEU A 18 5.53 -10.42 1.34
C LEU A 18 5.53 -9.72 -0.01
N ILE A 19 5.24 -8.42 -0.01
CA ILE A 19 5.08 -7.60 -1.20
C ILE A 19 6.40 -6.94 -1.54
N THR A 20 6.97 -6.24 -0.55
CA THR A 20 8.26 -5.56 -0.66
C THR A 20 8.79 -5.22 0.74
N PHE A 21 9.96 -4.62 0.78
CA PHE A 21 10.49 -3.93 1.95
C PHE A 21 10.49 -2.43 1.68
N CYS A 22 10.15 -1.65 2.71
CA CYS A 22 10.33 -0.21 2.63
C CYS A 22 11.83 0.10 2.45
N PRO A 23 12.24 0.84 1.40
CA PRO A 23 13.66 1.11 1.16
C PRO A 23 14.27 2.06 2.19
N LYS A 24 13.45 2.81 2.95
CA LYS A 24 13.91 3.70 4.02
C LYS A 24 14.15 2.98 5.35
N CYS A 25 13.17 2.22 5.82
CA CYS A 25 13.22 1.63 7.16
C CYS A 25 13.34 0.10 7.18
N LEU A 26 13.36 -0.55 6.01
CA LEU A 26 13.40 -2.00 5.83
C LEU A 26 12.23 -2.75 6.48
N LYS A 27 11.15 -2.06 6.85
CA LYS A 27 9.93 -2.70 7.32
C LYS A 27 9.39 -3.62 6.21
N PRO A 28 9.11 -4.91 6.50
CA PRO A 28 8.41 -5.77 5.55
C PRO A 28 6.98 -5.29 5.36
N ILE A 29 6.55 -5.22 4.11
CA ILE A 29 5.19 -4.84 3.72
C ILE A 29 4.49 -6.08 3.16
N TYR A 30 3.39 -6.47 3.79
CA TYR A 30 2.61 -7.63 3.41
C TYR A 30 1.33 -7.24 2.67
N GLY A 31 0.69 -8.18 2.00
CA GLY A 31 -0.58 -7.93 1.34
C GLY A 31 -1.67 -7.46 2.30
N ALA A 32 -1.57 -7.80 3.59
CA ALA A 32 -2.45 -7.28 4.65
C ALA A 32 -2.28 -5.77 4.92
N ASP A 33 -1.12 -5.18 4.60
CA ASP A 33 -0.89 -3.73 4.68
C ASP A 33 -1.50 -2.96 3.50
N ILE A 34 -1.97 -3.68 2.47
CA ILE A 34 -2.55 -3.14 1.23
C ILE A 34 -4.06 -3.30 1.26
N ASP A 35 -4.78 -2.18 1.26
CA ASP A 35 -6.23 -2.18 1.15
C ASP A 35 -6.67 -2.36 -0.31
N VAL A 36 -6.80 -3.62 -0.72
CA VAL A 36 -7.20 -3.97 -2.10
C VAL A 36 -8.63 -3.57 -2.41
N HIS A 37 -9.48 -3.32 -1.41
CA HIS A 37 -10.80 -2.77 -1.67
C HIS A 37 -10.70 -1.36 -2.25
N LYS A 38 -9.70 -0.57 -1.84
CA LYS A 38 -9.41 0.72 -2.48
C LYS A 38 -8.90 0.53 -3.92
N LEU A 39 -8.13 -0.52 -4.19
CA LEU A 39 -7.67 -0.86 -5.53
C LEU A 39 -8.84 -1.26 -6.45
N ILE A 40 -9.70 -2.19 -6.03
CA ILE A 40 -10.84 -2.70 -6.82
C ILE A 40 -11.92 -1.62 -7.05
N ASN A 41 -12.16 -0.75 -6.07
CA ASN A 41 -13.21 0.28 -6.16
C ASN A 41 -12.80 1.52 -6.95
N SER A 42 -11.49 1.80 -7.09
CA SER A 42 -11.04 2.73 -8.13
C SER A 42 -11.26 2.04 -9.47
N ASN A 43 -12.00 2.64 -10.41
CA ASN A 43 -12.13 2.08 -11.77
C ASN A 43 -10.72 1.93 -12.38
N VAL A 44 -10.12 0.75 -12.22
CA VAL A 44 -8.74 0.47 -12.63
C VAL A 44 -8.70 0.36 -14.14
N ASN A 45 -8.63 1.50 -14.81
CA ASN A 45 -8.52 1.54 -16.26
C ASN A 45 -7.08 1.28 -16.74
N ARG A 46 -6.08 1.31 -15.84
CA ARG A 46 -4.65 1.12 -16.15
C ARG A 46 -3.88 0.54 -14.95
N TRP A 47 -2.95 -0.37 -15.26
CA TRP A 47 -1.95 -0.92 -14.34
C TRP A 47 -0.56 -0.39 -14.69
N PRO A 48 0.39 -0.27 -13.73
CA PRO A 48 0.25 -0.58 -12.30
C PRO A 48 -0.60 0.46 -11.55
N ILE A 49 -1.19 0.08 -10.41
CA ILE A 49 -1.92 1.02 -9.54
C ILE A 49 -0.98 1.62 -8.50
N ASN A 50 -1.19 2.89 -8.20
CA ASN A 50 -0.49 3.60 -7.14
C ASN A 50 -1.17 3.33 -5.79
N PHE A 51 -0.42 2.82 -4.82
CA PHE A 51 -0.87 2.62 -3.45
C PHE A 51 0.05 3.37 -2.48
N VAL A 52 -0.53 4.13 -1.55
CA VAL A 52 0.23 4.90 -0.56
C VAL A 52 0.07 4.26 0.82
N HIS A 53 1.18 3.84 1.42
CA HIS A 53 1.27 3.26 2.75
C HIS A 53 2.10 4.15 3.68
N CYS A 54 1.43 4.89 4.56
CA CYS A 54 2.10 5.70 5.57
C CYS A 54 2.41 4.86 6.81
N HIS A 55 3.67 4.79 7.21
CA HIS A 55 4.09 4.02 8.38
C HIS A 55 5.29 4.64 9.08
N ALA A 56 5.52 4.22 10.32
CA ALA A 56 6.74 4.43 11.08
C ALA A 56 7.30 3.06 11.47
N TYR A 57 8.62 2.94 11.61
CA TYR A 57 9.25 1.67 11.99
C TYR A 57 10.60 1.90 12.65
N ASP A 58 10.80 1.24 13.79
CA ASP A 58 12.02 1.32 14.60
C ASP A 58 12.41 2.79 14.89
N ARG A 59 13.61 3.22 14.49
CA ARG A 59 14.13 4.58 14.67
C ARG A 59 13.76 5.56 13.56
N TYR A 60 13.01 5.11 12.54
CA TYR A 60 12.65 5.96 11.41
C TYR A 60 11.33 6.69 11.67
N PRO A 61 11.28 8.03 11.45
CA PRO A 61 10.05 8.79 11.61
C PRO A 61 9.00 8.31 10.60
N LYS A 62 7.75 8.72 10.82
CA LYS A 62 6.66 8.44 9.90
C LYS A 62 7.04 8.90 8.49
N HIS A 63 6.78 8.08 7.48
CA HIS A 63 7.03 8.38 6.06
C HIS A 63 5.99 7.67 5.20
N ALA A 64 5.82 8.15 3.97
CA ALA A 64 4.92 7.57 2.98
C ALA A 64 5.71 6.67 2.03
N LEU A 65 5.27 5.42 1.89
CA LEU A 65 5.74 4.51 0.86
C LEU A 65 4.70 4.47 -0.26
N ILE A 66 5.11 4.87 -1.45
CA ILE A 66 4.31 4.80 -2.66
C ILE A 66 4.72 3.54 -3.41
N LEU A 67 3.75 2.67 -3.71
CA LEU A 67 3.95 1.41 -4.40
C LEU A 67 3.19 1.42 -5.72
N TYR A 68 3.84 0.96 -6.78
CA TYR A 68 3.23 0.71 -8.08
C TYR A 68 2.98 -0.80 -8.20
N ILE A 69 1.74 -1.24 -8.01
CA ILE A 69 1.39 -2.65 -7.80
C ILE A 69 0.48 -3.16 -8.92
N ASP A 70 0.74 -4.38 -9.40
CA ASP A 70 -0.11 -5.12 -10.34
C ASP A 70 -1.19 -5.97 -9.62
N LEU A 71 -2.15 -6.52 -10.35
CA LEU A 71 -3.27 -7.32 -9.79
C LEU A 71 -2.78 -8.54 -8.99
N ASP A 72 -1.65 -9.12 -9.40
CA ASP A 72 -1.02 -10.27 -8.77
C ASP A 72 -0.16 -9.89 -7.55
N MET A 73 -0.26 -8.65 -7.07
CA MET A 73 0.55 -8.11 -5.97
C MET A 73 2.05 -8.04 -6.28
N SER A 74 2.43 -7.97 -7.55
CA SER A 74 3.80 -7.71 -7.96
C SER A 74 4.09 -6.20 -7.93
N VAL A 75 5.22 -5.82 -7.35
CA VAL A 75 5.66 -4.42 -7.27
C VAL A 75 6.51 -4.09 -8.49
N ARG A 76 6.08 -3.11 -9.29
CA ARG A 76 6.79 -2.59 -10.47
C ARG A 76 7.77 -1.49 -10.11
N GLY A 77 7.49 -0.77 -9.04
CA GLY A 77 8.32 0.32 -8.55
C GLY A 77 7.87 0.74 -7.16
N GLN A 78 8.73 1.50 -6.49
CA GLN A 78 8.43 2.06 -5.19
C GLN A 78 9.19 3.35 -4.96
N GLU A 79 8.58 4.28 -4.24
CA GLU A 79 9.15 5.56 -3.85
C GLU A 79 8.87 5.81 -2.37
N VAL A 80 9.78 6.53 -1.70
CA VAL A 80 9.57 6.97 -0.32
C VAL A 80 9.58 8.48 -0.28
N SER A 81 8.60 9.03 0.43
CA SER A 81 8.47 10.45 0.70
C SER A 81 8.44 10.68 2.20
N ASP A 82 9.22 11.66 2.65
CA ASP A 82 9.25 12.11 4.02
C ASP A 82 8.21 13.19 4.24
N PHE A 83 7.58 13.17 5.42
CA PHE A 83 6.73 14.30 5.81
C PHE A 83 7.64 15.45 6.21
N ILE A 84 7.60 16.54 5.44
CA ILE A 84 8.28 17.78 5.78
C ILE A 84 7.42 18.46 6.86
N LEU A 85 7.98 18.63 8.06
CA LEU A 85 7.41 19.52 9.05
C LEU A 85 7.63 20.95 8.54
N ILE A 86 6.54 21.65 8.21
CA ILE A 86 6.60 23.09 7.99
C ILE A 86 6.51 23.71 9.39
N GLU A 87 7.63 24.20 9.90
CA GLU A 87 7.64 25.08 11.06
C GLU A 87 7.25 26.48 10.54
N GLU A 88 6.12 27.02 11.01
CA GLU A 88 5.76 28.43 10.81
C GLU A 88 6.55 29.23 11.86
N ASP A 89 7.42 30.14 11.38
CA ASP A 89 8.19 31.09 12.20
C ASP A 89 7.29 32.05 13.01
#